data_AF-A0A7M7H8B6-F1
#
_entry.id   AF-A0A7M7H8B6-F1
#
_cell.length_a   1.000
_cell.length_b   1.000
_cell.length_c   1.000
_cell.angle_alpha   90.00
_cell.angle_beta   90.00
_cell.angle_gamma   90.00
#
_symmetry.space_group_name_H-M   'P 1'
#
loop_
_entity.id
_entity.type
_entity.pdbx_description
1 polymer ?
#
loop_
_entity_poly.entity_id
_entity_poly.type
_entity_poly.pdbx_seq_one_letter_code
_entity_poly.pdbx_strand_id
1 'polypeptide(L)'
;MIDDRLTQILPPCEITRTPQSVNNLKQWKASEFKNFLLYNSVPVLKDILPSAFYKDWTEFVYAIHVFDSDSIGGEEYEQASRAIIHFVNNTETLYGKELMKYNVHLMLHVPQAVKDFSALWAWSAFPYESYNFILRNMLQSSQAILQQICKSYLRFQTIK
;
A
#
# COMPACT_ATOMS: atom_id res chain seq x y z
N MET A 1 9.08 21.90 -1.76
CA MET A 1 9.99 21.09 -0.92
C MET A 1 9.67 19.60 -0.95
N ILE A 2 8.49 19.15 -0.48
CA ILE A 2 8.11 17.72 -0.56
C ILE A 2 8.07 17.26 -2.02
N ASP A 3 7.42 18.04 -2.88
CA ASP A 3 7.28 17.74 -4.31
C ASP A 3 8.62 17.62 -5.03
N ASP A 4 9.53 18.57 -4.75
CA ASP A 4 10.87 18.60 -5.34
C ASP A 4 11.68 17.37 -4.94
N ARG A 5 11.60 16.95 -3.68
CA ARG A 5 12.28 15.73 -3.21
C ARG A 5 11.68 14.48 -3.82
N LEU A 6 10.35 14.40 -3.88
CA LEU A 6 9.65 13.22 -4.38
C LEU A 6 9.89 13.00 -5.88
N THR A 7 9.85 14.06 -6.67
CA THR A 7 10.04 14.00 -8.14
C THR A 7 11.48 13.70 -8.57
N GLN A 8 12.45 13.89 -7.68
CA GLN A 8 13.85 13.54 -7.90
C GLN A 8 14.19 12.08 -7.54
N ILE A 9 13.28 11.35 -6.90
CA ILE A 9 13.52 9.95 -6.54
C ILE A 9 13.42 9.06 -7.77
N LEU A 10 14.47 8.29 -7.99
CA LEU A 10 14.46 7.18 -8.93
C LEU A 10 13.91 5.93 -8.22
N PRO A 11 12.79 5.38 -8.69
CA PRO A 11 12.23 4.17 -8.09
C PRO A 11 13.18 2.96 -8.26
N PRO A 12 13.20 2.02 -7.29
CA PRO A 12 13.83 0.72 -7.50
C PRO A 12 13.18 -0.04 -8.65
N CYS A 13 13.85 -1.05 -9.20
CA CYS A 13 13.40 -1.79 -10.38
C CYS A 13 12.02 -2.45 -10.23
N GLU A 14 11.60 -2.73 -8.99
CA GLU A 14 10.30 -3.29 -8.62
C GLU A 14 9.14 -2.31 -8.86
N ILE A 15 9.42 -1.01 -8.91
CA ILE A 15 8.42 0.04 -9.08
C ILE A 15 8.47 0.57 -10.52
N THR A 16 7.41 0.29 -11.28
CA THR A 16 7.33 0.61 -12.71
C THR A 16 6.99 2.08 -13.02
N ARG A 17 6.58 2.88 -12.02
CA ARG A 17 6.18 4.29 -12.21
C ARG A 17 6.99 5.20 -11.30
N THR A 18 7.48 6.29 -11.88
CA THR A 18 8.09 7.39 -11.13
C THR A 18 7.06 8.03 -10.18
N PRO A 19 7.48 8.49 -8.99
CA PRO A 19 6.58 9.18 -8.08
C PRO A 19 5.91 10.39 -8.73
N GLN A 20 4.59 10.50 -8.56
CA GLN A 20 3.82 11.65 -9.04
C GLN A 20 3.92 12.82 -8.06
N SER A 21 3.73 14.05 -8.56
CA SER A 21 3.66 15.25 -7.73
C SER A 21 2.60 15.15 -6.62
N VAL A 22 2.93 15.62 -5.42
CA VAL A 22 2.00 15.72 -4.28
C VAL A 22 0.92 16.78 -4.50
N ASN A 23 1.09 17.67 -5.48
CA ASN A 23 0.02 18.61 -5.86
C ASN A 23 -1.19 17.88 -6.48
N ASN A 24 -0.98 16.66 -6.98
CA ASN A 24 -2.00 15.84 -7.63
C ASN A 24 -2.48 14.67 -6.73
N LEU A 25 -2.35 14.76 -5.40
CA LEU A 25 -2.74 13.69 -4.47
C LEU A 25 -4.15 13.13 -4.71
N LYS A 26 -5.11 13.96 -5.14
CA LYS A 26 -6.48 13.53 -5.46
C LYS A 26 -6.57 12.56 -6.64
N GLN A 27 -5.56 12.53 -7.49
CA GLN A 27 -5.48 11.70 -8.69
C GLN A 27 -4.60 10.45 -8.50
N TRP A 28 -3.89 10.37 -7.36
CA TRP A 28 -3.04 9.23 -7.07
C TRP A 28 -3.87 7.95 -6.97
N LYS A 29 -3.37 6.90 -7.59
CA LYS A 29 -3.89 5.54 -7.47
C LYS A 29 -3.43 4.91 -6.16
N ALA A 30 -4.12 3.86 -5.73
CA ALA A 30 -3.74 3.10 -4.55
C ALA A 30 -2.26 2.64 -4.59
N SER A 31 -1.75 2.26 -5.77
CA SER A 31 -0.35 1.85 -5.92
C SER A 31 0.64 3.00 -5.73
N GLU A 32 0.26 4.22 -6.08
CA GLU A 32 1.08 5.43 -5.86
C GLU A 32 1.13 5.77 -4.36
N PHE A 33 0.01 5.65 -3.66
CA PHE A 33 -0.02 5.76 -2.20
C PHE A 33 0.81 4.67 -1.50
N LYS A 34 0.70 3.40 -1.95
CA LYS A 34 1.52 2.29 -1.43
C LYS A 34 3.01 2.59 -1.62
N ASN A 35 3.42 2.97 -2.83
CA ASN A 35 4.81 3.27 -3.15
C ASN A 35 5.34 4.47 -2.36
N PHE A 36 4.51 5.51 -2.22
CA PHE A 36 4.85 6.64 -1.37
C PHE A 36 5.07 6.19 0.07
N LEU A 37 4.12 5.46 0.66
CA LEU A 37 4.23 4.99 2.04
C LEU A 37 5.50 4.17 2.26
N LEU A 38 5.71 3.11 1.49
CA LEU A 38 6.74 2.11 1.76
C LEU A 38 8.16 2.54 1.38
N TYR A 39 8.33 3.36 0.33
CA TYR A 39 9.67 3.63 -0.22
C TYR A 39 10.06 5.10 -0.15
N ASN A 40 9.11 6.01 -0.40
CA ASN A 40 9.45 7.43 -0.60
C ASN A 40 9.20 8.28 0.65
N SER A 41 8.23 7.94 1.49
CA SER A 41 7.72 8.85 2.52
C SER A 41 8.79 9.16 3.57
N VAL A 42 9.49 8.15 4.08
CA VAL A 42 10.57 8.31 5.08
C VAL A 42 11.67 9.26 4.57
N PRO A 43 12.36 9.00 3.44
CA PRO A 43 13.40 9.90 2.97
C PRO A 43 12.88 11.28 2.55
N VAL A 44 11.67 11.38 1.99
CA VAL A 44 11.09 12.66 1.56
C VAL A 44 10.75 13.55 2.77
N LEU A 45 10.14 12.98 3.81
CA LEU A 45 9.62 13.71 4.96
C LEU A 45 10.68 14.01 6.03
N LYS A 46 11.87 13.41 5.93
CA LYS A 46 12.99 13.66 6.83
C LYS A 46 13.35 15.15 6.86
N ASP A 47 13.57 15.74 8.03
CA ASP A 47 13.87 17.18 8.19
C ASP A 47 12.76 18.13 7.71
N ILE A 48 11.59 17.62 7.31
CA ILE A 48 10.38 18.40 6.99
C ILE A 48 9.38 18.29 8.14
N LEU A 49 9.14 17.05 8.60
CA LEU A 49 8.26 16.81 9.74
C LEU A 49 8.98 17.10 11.06
N PRO A 50 8.28 17.66 12.08
CA PRO A 50 8.82 17.71 13.43
C PRO A 50 9.15 16.30 13.94
N SER A 51 10.14 16.20 14.81
CA SER A 51 10.73 14.91 15.23
C SER A 51 9.71 13.89 15.73
N ALA A 52 8.71 14.32 16.50
CA ALA A 52 7.65 13.46 17.02
C ALA A 52 6.83 12.81 15.90
N PHE A 53 6.37 13.61 14.94
CA PHE A 53 5.61 13.15 13.78
C PHE A 53 6.44 12.26 12.87
N TYR A 54 7.71 12.62 12.64
CA TYR A 54 8.59 11.83 11.80
C TYR A 54 8.85 10.44 12.40
N LYS A 55 9.09 10.36 13.70
CA LYS A 55 9.28 9.09 14.41
C LYS A 55 8.04 8.23 14.33
N ASP A 56 6.89 8.78 14.67
CA ASP A 56 5.61 8.08 14.66
C ASP A 56 5.21 7.60 13.26
N TRP A 57 5.39 8.44 12.24
CA TRP A 57 5.20 8.05 10.83
C TRP A 57 6.16 6.92 10.41
N THR A 58 7.42 6.96 10.86
CA THR A 58 8.40 5.92 10.54
C THR A 58 8.03 4.58 11.19
N GLU A 59 7.48 4.59 12.41
CA GLU A 59 6.97 3.38 13.07
C GLU A 59 5.78 2.77 12.31
N PHE A 60 4.88 3.61 11.79
CA PHE A 60 3.82 3.15 10.90
C PHE A 60 4.36 2.53 9.61
N VAL A 61 5.27 3.21 8.92
CA VAL A 61 5.90 2.69 7.70
C VAL A 61 6.60 1.36 7.97
N TYR A 62 7.35 1.26 9.07
CA TYR A 62 8.01 0.03 9.49
C TYR A 62 7.01 -1.11 9.68
N ALA A 63 5.93 -0.88 10.43
CA ALA A 63 4.94 -1.92 10.68
C ALA A 63 4.30 -2.43 9.39
N ILE A 64 3.88 -1.52 8.50
CA ILE A 64 3.27 -1.91 7.21
C ILE A 64 4.28 -2.62 6.31
N HIS A 65 5.54 -2.20 6.30
CA HIS A 65 6.59 -2.89 5.53
C HIS A 65 6.78 -4.33 6.01
N VAL A 66 6.88 -4.56 7.32
CA VAL A 66 7.01 -5.91 7.89
C VAL A 66 5.77 -6.75 7.56
N PHE A 67 4.57 -6.20 7.70
CA PHE A 67 3.34 -6.94 7.41
C PHE A 67 3.08 -7.20 5.91
N ASP A 68 3.75 -6.47 5.02
CA ASP A 68 3.72 -6.69 3.56
C ASP A 68 4.85 -7.63 3.09
N SER A 69 5.72 -8.13 3.97
CA SER A 69 6.80 -9.05 3.62
C SER A 69 6.32 -10.49 3.42
N ASP A 70 6.96 -11.21 2.48
CA ASP A 70 6.67 -12.63 2.19
C ASP A 70 6.98 -13.59 3.35
N SER A 71 7.92 -13.19 4.22
CA SER A 71 8.29 -13.93 5.41
C SER A 71 8.47 -12.95 6.56
N ILE A 72 7.92 -13.29 7.73
CA ILE A 72 7.95 -12.45 8.91
C ILE A 72 8.47 -13.30 10.08
N GLY A 73 9.60 -12.90 10.65
CA GLY A 73 10.11 -13.54 11.87
C GLY A 73 9.20 -13.27 13.06
N GLY A 74 9.17 -14.18 14.05
CA GLY A 74 8.33 -14.00 15.24
C GLY A 74 8.65 -12.73 16.03
N GLU A 75 9.94 -12.37 16.14
CA GLU A 75 10.35 -11.13 16.80
C GLU A 75 9.95 -9.89 15.98
N GLU A 76 10.18 -9.91 14.66
CA GLU A 76 9.81 -8.81 13.75
C GLU A 76 8.30 -8.56 13.79
N TYR A 77 7.50 -9.63 13.78
CA TYR A 77 6.06 -9.57 13.92
C TYR A 77 5.65 -8.85 15.20
N GLU A 78 6.24 -9.21 16.34
CA GLU A 78 5.91 -8.59 17.63
C GLU A 78 6.34 -7.12 17.70
N GLN A 79 7.48 -6.78 17.09
CA GLN A 79 7.92 -5.39 16.97
C GLN A 79 6.99 -4.56 16.08
N ALA A 80 6.61 -5.07 14.90
CA ALA A 80 5.67 -4.42 13.99
C ALA A 80 4.28 -4.26 14.61
N SER A 81 3.83 -5.25 15.38
CA SER A 81 2.57 -5.21 16.13
C SER A 81 2.57 -4.08 17.16
N ARG A 82 3.65 -3.93 17.92
CA ARG A 82 3.79 -2.81 18.86
C ARG A 82 3.84 -1.47 18.14
N ALA A 83 4.56 -1.38 17.02
CA ALA A 83 4.70 -0.16 16.24
C ALA A 83 3.36 0.34 15.69
N ILE A 84 2.53 -0.52 15.09
CA ILE A 84 1.22 -0.11 14.56
C ILE A 84 0.25 0.30 15.68
N ILE A 85 0.27 -0.40 16.82
CA ILE A 85 -0.55 -0.04 17.98
C ILE A 85 -0.12 1.31 18.55
N HIS A 86 1.18 1.57 18.65
CA HIS A 86 1.71 2.85 19.12
C HIS A 86 1.33 4.00 18.20
N PHE A 87 1.44 3.83 16.87
CA PHE A 87 0.97 4.80 15.88
C PHE A 87 -0.51 5.16 16.07
N VAL A 88 -1.39 4.15 16.22
CA VAL A 88 -2.83 4.38 16.44
C VAL A 88 -3.07 5.14 17.75
N ASN A 89 -2.40 4.77 18.84
CA ASN A 89 -2.55 5.43 20.13
C ASN A 89 -2.07 6.89 20.11
N ASN A 90 -1.01 7.19 19.34
CA ASN A 90 -0.50 8.54 19.18
C ASN A 90 -1.32 9.38 18.20
N THR A 91 -2.19 8.74 17.40
CA THR A 91 -2.88 9.44 16.31
C THR A 91 -3.71 10.62 16.81
N GLU A 92 -4.48 10.42 17.90
CA GLU A 92 -5.29 11.49 18.49
C GLU A 92 -4.43 12.66 18.99
N THR A 93 -3.34 12.37 19.69
CA THR A 93 -2.47 13.38 20.32
C THR A 93 -1.64 14.15 19.29
N LEU A 94 -1.08 13.46 18.30
CA LEU A 94 -0.18 14.07 17.31
C LEU A 94 -0.94 14.70 16.15
N TYR A 95 -1.92 14.00 15.57
CA TYR A 95 -2.55 14.45 14.33
C TYR A 95 -3.97 14.98 14.52
N GLY A 96 -4.55 14.81 15.71
CA GLY A 96 -5.87 15.32 16.05
C GLY A 96 -6.97 14.25 16.06
N LYS A 97 -7.98 14.49 16.90
CA LYS A 97 -9.10 13.57 17.12
C LYS A 97 -9.94 13.33 15.86
N GLU A 98 -9.99 14.30 14.95
CA GLU A 98 -10.69 14.21 13.67
C GLU A 98 -10.12 13.13 12.73
N LEU A 99 -8.89 12.70 12.96
CA LEU A 99 -8.24 11.62 12.22
C LEU A 99 -8.45 10.24 12.84
N MET A 100 -9.02 10.15 14.05
CA MET A 100 -9.45 8.89 14.68
C MET A 100 -10.70 8.32 14.02
N LYS A 101 -10.57 8.00 12.72
CA LYS A 101 -11.62 7.43 11.88
C LYS A 101 -11.54 5.91 11.94
N TYR A 102 -12.59 5.28 11.41
CA TYR A 102 -12.71 3.82 11.29
C TYR A 102 -11.45 3.15 10.73
N ASN A 103 -10.83 3.71 9.67
CA ASN A 103 -9.64 3.12 9.07
C ASN A 103 -8.42 3.13 10.00
N VAL A 104 -8.27 4.15 10.85
CA VAL A 104 -7.20 4.18 11.87
C VAL A 104 -7.47 3.12 12.94
N HIS A 105 -8.72 2.97 13.37
CA HIS A 105 -9.09 1.89 14.30
C HIS A 105 -8.82 0.50 13.70
N LEU A 106 -9.12 0.29 12.41
CA LEU A 106 -8.88 -0.98 11.74
C LEU A 106 -7.41 -1.42 11.77
N MET A 107 -6.46 -0.49 11.86
CA MET A 107 -5.03 -0.81 11.94
C MET A 107 -4.67 -1.63 13.18
N LEU A 108 -5.45 -1.53 14.27
CA LEU A 108 -5.25 -2.36 15.48
C LEU A 108 -5.50 -3.84 15.22
N HIS A 109 -6.27 -4.19 14.19
CA HIS A 109 -6.61 -5.57 13.84
C HIS A 109 -5.67 -6.16 12.78
N VAL A 110 -4.83 -5.33 12.16
CA VAL A 110 -3.87 -5.77 11.13
C VAL A 110 -2.94 -6.88 11.63
N PRO A 111 -2.34 -6.82 12.83
CA PRO A 111 -1.47 -7.89 13.30
C PRO A 111 -2.19 -9.26 13.34
N GLN A 112 -3.40 -9.29 13.89
CA GLN A 112 -4.20 -10.51 13.97
C GLN A 112 -4.60 -11.00 12.56
N ALA A 113 -5.02 -10.09 11.68
CA ALA A 113 -5.31 -10.44 10.29
C ALA A 113 -4.09 -11.02 9.56
N VAL A 114 -2.88 -10.55 9.86
CA VAL A 114 -1.64 -11.11 9.28
C VAL A 114 -1.36 -12.52 9.80
N LYS A 115 -1.64 -12.80 11.08
CA LYS A 115 -1.57 -14.16 11.64
C LYS A 115 -2.57 -15.11 10.97
N ASP A 116 -3.79 -14.62 10.73
CA ASP A 116 -4.89 -15.46 10.24
C ASP A 116 -4.86 -15.67 8.72
N PHE A 117 -4.42 -14.66 7.96
CA PHE A 117 -4.51 -14.61 6.49
C PHE A 117 -3.16 -14.41 5.79
N SER A 118 -2.04 -14.46 6.52
CA SER A 118 -0.69 -14.15 6.01
C SER A 118 -0.49 -12.68 5.65
N ALA A 119 0.58 -12.37 4.93
CA ALA A 119 1.01 -11.02 4.58
C ALA A 119 -0.09 -10.17 3.92
N LEU A 120 -0.02 -8.86 4.09
CA LEU A 120 -1.01 -7.90 3.58
C LEU A 120 -1.30 -8.09 2.08
N TRP A 121 -0.26 -8.34 1.28
CA TRP A 121 -0.42 -8.51 -0.16
C TRP A 121 -1.32 -9.71 -0.54
N ALA A 122 -1.40 -10.73 0.32
CA ALA A 122 -2.11 -11.98 0.03
C ALA A 122 -3.65 -11.79 0.03
N TRP A 123 -4.15 -10.84 0.82
CA TRP A 123 -5.60 -10.60 0.98
C TRP A 123 -6.01 -9.15 0.69
N SER A 124 -5.05 -8.27 0.37
CA SER A 124 -5.34 -6.93 -0.12
C SER A 124 -6.11 -6.95 -1.45
N ALA A 125 -6.78 -5.85 -1.78
CA ALA A 125 -7.48 -5.69 -3.05
C ALA A 125 -6.52 -5.55 -4.26
N PHE A 126 -5.23 -5.29 -4.06
CA PHE A 126 -4.28 -4.98 -5.14
C PHE A 126 -4.18 -6.05 -6.23
N PRO A 127 -4.02 -7.36 -5.90
CA PRO A 127 -3.95 -8.40 -6.93
C PRO A 127 -5.27 -8.53 -7.71
N TYR A 128 -6.41 -8.41 -7.02
CA TYR A 128 -7.74 -8.52 -7.63
C TYR A 128 -8.05 -7.34 -8.55
N GLU A 129 -7.72 -6.10 -8.15
CA GLU A 129 -7.88 -4.92 -8.99
C GLU A 129 -6.98 -4.98 -10.23
N SER A 130 -5.75 -5.48 -10.07
CA SER A 130 -4.83 -5.71 -11.19
C SER A 130 -5.39 -6.75 -12.17
N TYR A 131 -5.98 -7.84 -11.67
CA TYR A 131 -6.65 -8.83 -12.50
C TYR A 131 -7.92 -8.30 -13.17
N ASN A 132 -8.68 -7.42 -12.51
CA ASN A 132 -9.85 -6.78 -13.11
C ASN A 132 -9.48 -6.01 -14.38
N PHE A 133 -8.31 -5.37 -14.41
CA PHE A 133 -7.80 -4.73 -15.63
C PHE A 133 -7.53 -5.75 -16.75
N ILE A 134 -6.91 -6.89 -16.43
CA ILE A 134 -6.66 -7.98 -17.39
C ILE A 134 -7.98 -8.51 -17.95
N LEU A 135 -8.95 -8.81 -17.08
CA LEU A 135 -10.27 -9.31 -17.48
C LEU A 135 -11.01 -8.31 -18.37
N ARG A 136 -10.94 -7.02 -18.05
CA ARG A 136 -11.55 -5.96 -18.89
C ARG A 136 -10.95 -5.92 -20.29
N ASN A 137 -9.64 -6.14 -20.43
CA ASN A 137 -8.99 -6.15 -21.75
C ASN A 137 -9.33 -7.40 -22.59
N MET A 138 -9.91 -8.44 -21.98
CA MET A 138 -10.46 -9.60 -22.70
C MET A 138 -11.85 -9.35 -23.27
N LEU A 139 -12.48 -8.23 -22.92
CA LEU A 139 -13.81 -7.86 -23.39
C LEU A 139 -13.71 -6.98 -24.63
N GLN A 140 -14.44 -7.36 -25.67
CA GLN A 140 -14.64 -6.60 -26.89
C GLN A 140 -16.02 -5.93 -26.93
N SER A 141 -16.99 -6.43 -26.15
CA SER A 141 -18.32 -5.84 -26.02
C SER A 141 -19.00 -6.24 -24.70
N SER A 142 -20.16 -5.64 -24.43
CA SER A 142 -21.00 -5.93 -23.26
C SER A 142 -21.86 -7.21 -23.41
N GLN A 143 -21.81 -7.90 -24.56
CA GLN A 143 -22.61 -9.09 -24.82
C GLN A 143 -21.83 -10.37 -24.54
N ALA A 144 -22.42 -11.37 -23.88
CA ALA A 144 -21.78 -12.66 -23.63
C ALA A 144 -20.39 -12.56 -22.98
N ILE A 145 -20.24 -11.64 -22.01
CA ILE A 145 -19.00 -11.31 -21.29
C ILE A 145 -18.20 -12.56 -20.87
N LEU A 146 -18.86 -13.53 -20.22
CA LEU A 146 -18.21 -14.77 -19.77
C LEU A 146 -17.63 -15.58 -20.94
N GLN A 147 -18.36 -15.69 -22.05
CA GLN A 147 -17.90 -16.42 -23.22
C GLN A 147 -16.69 -15.74 -23.87
N GLN A 148 -16.66 -14.40 -23.90
CA GLN A 148 -15.52 -13.64 -24.43
C GLN A 148 -14.27 -13.84 -23.58
N ILE A 149 -14.39 -13.78 -22.25
CA ILE A 149 -13.29 -14.04 -21.33
C ILE A 149 -12.76 -15.46 -21.52
N CYS A 150 -13.63 -16.47 -21.51
CA CYS A 150 -13.23 -17.88 -21.68
C CYS A 150 -12.52 -18.10 -23.02
N LYS A 151 -13.06 -17.58 -24.13
CA LYS A 151 -12.44 -17.70 -25.46
C LYS A 151 -11.07 -17.03 -25.53
N SER A 152 -10.96 -15.81 -25.00
CA SER A 152 -9.69 -15.07 -24.98
C SER A 152 -8.63 -15.77 -24.12
N TYR A 153 -9.03 -16.26 -22.95
CA TYR A 153 -8.15 -17.01 -22.06
C TYR A 153 -7.63 -18.30 -22.71
N LEU A 154 -8.53 -19.11 -23.29
CA LEU A 154 -8.14 -20.32 -24.01
C LEU A 154 -7.16 -20.00 -25.14
N ARG A 155 -7.42 -18.94 -25.92
CA ARG A 155 -6.53 -18.48 -26.99
C ARG A 155 -5.14 -18.12 -26.45
N PHE A 156 -5.04 -17.41 -25.32
CA PHE A 156 -3.75 -17.10 -24.69
C PHE A 156 -2.99 -18.35 -24.24
N GLN A 157 -3.68 -19.39 -23.78
CA GLN A 157 -3.05 -20.66 -23.40
C GLN A 157 -2.52 -21.45 -24.61
N THR A 158 -3.18 -21.37 -25.76
CA THR A 158 -2.79 -22.13 -26.97
C THR A 158 -1.63 -21.49 -27.76
N ILE A 159 -1.33 -20.20 -27.53
CA ILE A 159 -0.26 -19.47 -28.24
C ILE A 159 1.11 -19.59 -27.53
N LYS A 160 1.21 -20.40 -26.46
CA LYS A 160 2.49 -20.75 -25.83
C LYS A 160 3.19 -21.90 -26.55
#